data_AF-A0A520IF88-F1
#
_entry.id   AF-A0A520IF88-F1
#
_cell.length_a   1.000
_cell.length_b   1.000
_cell.length_c   1.000
_cell.angle_alpha   90.00
_cell.angle_beta   90.00
_cell.angle_gamma   90.00
#
_symmetry.space_group_name_H-M   'P 1'
#
loop_
_entity.id
_entity.type
_entity.pdbx_description
1 polymer ?
#
loop_
_entity_poly.entity_id
_entity_poly.type
_entity_poly.pdbx_seq_one_letter_code
_entity_poly.pdbx_strand_id
1 'polypeptide(L)' 'MEKELKSEDLKIELRTLTKDDYLGLKASMIEAYSEWEGASSWGESHISQLVEIFPEGQICILVNGAIAG' A
#
# COMPACT_ATOMS: atom_id res chain seq x y z
N MET A 1 -19.72 29.36 -20.26
CA MET A 1 -19.08 29.24 -18.93
C MET A 1 -18.49 27.85 -18.88
N GLU A 2 -17.27 27.73 -19.40
CA GLU A 2 -16.56 26.45 -19.45
C GLU A 2 -16.11 26.11 -18.03
N LYS A 3 -16.56 24.97 -17.51
CA LYS A 3 -16.04 24.43 -16.25
C LYS A 3 -14.61 23.98 -16.55
N GLU A 4 -13.62 24.69 -16.01
CA GLU A 4 -12.26 24.15 -15.92
C GLU A 4 -12.33 22.81 -15.17
N LEU A 5 -12.10 21.72 -15.88
CA LEU A 5 -11.77 20.45 -15.27
C LEU A 5 -10.38 20.63 -14.66
N LYS A 6 -10.32 20.99 -13.37
CA LYS A 6 -9.13 20.75 -12.58
C LYS A 6 -8.94 19.24 -12.54
N SER A 7 -8.02 18.75 -13.37
CA SER A 7 -7.35 17.49 -13.11
C SER A 7 -6.84 17.59 -11.67
N GLU A 8 -7.36 16.77 -10.77
CA GLU A 8 -6.75 16.65 -9.45
C GLU A 8 -5.33 16.12 -9.67
N ASP A 9 -4.33 16.89 -9.24
CA ASP A 9 -2.93 16.49 -9.40
C ASP A 9 -2.69 15.18 -8.65
N LEU A 10 -2.14 14.19 -9.35
CA LEU A 10 -1.85 12.88 -8.79
C LEU A 10 -0.70 13.00 -7.78
N LYS A 11 -0.99 12.77 -6.50
CA LYS A 11 0.01 12.84 -5.42
C LYS A 11 0.61 11.46 -5.17
N ILE A 12 1.92 11.35 -5.36
CA ILE A 12 2.71 10.18 -4.97
C ILE A 12 3.47 10.49 -3.67
N GLU A 13 3.43 9.57 -2.72
CA GLU A 13 4.24 9.59 -1.51
C GLU A 13 5.05 8.30 -1.40
N LEU A 14 6.33 8.43 -1.03
CA LEU A 14 7.24 7.33 -0.79
C LEU A 14 7.75 7.44 0.65
N ARG A 15 7.57 6.37 1.43
CA ARG A 15 8.04 6.30 2.82
C ARG A 15 8.23 4.86 3.27
N THR A 16 8.78 4.68 4.46
CA THR A 16 8.82 3.36 5.10
C THR A 16 7.42 2.90 5.48
N LEU A 17 7.18 1.60 5.34
CA LEU A 17 5.96 0.93 5.77
C LEU A 17 5.93 0.89 7.31
N THR A 18 4.74 1.10 7.88
CA THR A 18 4.49 1.01 9.31
C THR A 18 3.47 -0.08 9.61
N LYS A 19 3.38 -0.48 10.89
CA LYS A 19 2.38 -1.48 11.33
C LYS A 19 0.94 -1.01 11.05
N ASP A 20 0.70 0.29 11.10
CA ASP A 20 -0.62 0.90 10.86
C ASP A 20 -1.08 0.80 9.39
N ASP A 21 -0.16 0.54 8.46
CA ASP A 21 -0.46 0.43 7.03
C ASP A 21 -1.03 -0.93 6.62
N TYR A 22 -1.06 -1.91 7.52
CA TYR A 22 -1.37 -3.30 7.20
C TYR A 22 -2.70 -3.47 6.44
N LEU A 23 -3.76 -2.75 6.83
CA LEU A 23 -5.06 -2.87 6.17
C LEU A 23 -5.01 -2.38 4.72
N GLY A 24 -4.30 -1.28 4.46
CA GLY A 24 -4.09 -0.75 3.11
C GLY A 24 -3.23 -1.68 2.26
N LEU A 25 -2.13 -2.18 2.82
CA LEU A 25 -1.27 -3.17 2.18
C LEU A 25 -2.04 -4.46 1.86
N LYS A 26 -2.88 -4.95 2.78
CA LYS A 26 -3.71 -6.13 2.57
C LYS A 26 -4.68 -5.95 1.41
N ALA A 27 -5.33 -4.80 1.30
CA ALA A 27 -6.22 -4.51 0.18
C ALA A 27 -5.45 -4.55 -1.16
N SER A 28 -4.29 -3.88 -1.22
CA SER A 28 -3.39 -3.90 -2.39
C SER A 28 -2.93 -5.33 -2.74
N MET A 29 -2.55 -6.15 -1.75
CA MET A 29 -2.18 -7.54 -1.97
C MET A 29 -3.33 -8.39 -2.53
N ILE A 30 -4.54 -8.23 -2.01
CA ILE A 30 -5.72 -8.98 -2.49
C ILE A 30 -5.99 -8.63 -3.95
N GLU A 31 -5.89 -7.35 -4.32
CA GLU A 31 -6.07 -6.91 -5.70
C GLU A 31 -4.96 -7.47 -6.61
N ALA A 32 -3.69 -7.31 -6.22
CA ALA A 32 -2.53 -7.75 -6.98
C ALA A 32 -2.47 -9.28 -7.19
N TYR A 33 -3.00 -10.06 -6.24
CA TYR A 33 -3.01 -11.53 -6.29
C TYR A 33 -4.40 -12.13 -6.48
N SER A 34 -5.37 -11.35 -6.97
CA SER A 34 -6.77 -11.78 -7.13
C SER A 34 -6.95 -13.03 -8.00
N GLU A 35 -6.04 -13.28 -8.95
CA GLU A 35 -6.04 -14.46 -9.83
C GLU A 35 -5.25 -15.65 -9.28
N TRP A 36 -4.58 -15.53 -8.12
CA TRP A 36 -3.79 -16.59 -7.52
C TRP A 36 -4.57 -17.34 -6.44
N GLU A 37 -5.19 -18.45 -6.83
CA GLU A 37 -5.79 -19.41 -5.91
C GLU A 37 -4.71 -20.01 -4.98
N GLY A 38 -4.78 -19.67 -3.68
CA GLY A 38 -3.84 -20.15 -2.66
C GLY A 38 -2.74 -19.16 -2.28
N ALA A 39 -2.75 -17.93 -2.78
CA ALA A 39 -1.89 -16.87 -2.28
C ALA A 39 -2.12 -16.70 -0.76
N SER A 40 -1.18 -17.21 0.03
CA SER A 40 -1.14 -16.97 1.47
C SER A 40 -0.90 -15.48 1.66
N SER A 41 -1.97 -14.72 1.86
CA SER A 41 -1.86 -13.30 2.15
C SER A 41 -0.97 -13.15 3.38
N TRP A 42 0.07 -12.32 3.30
CA TRP A 42 0.92 -12.03 4.44
C TRP A 42 0.03 -11.49 5.55
N GLY A 43 -0.07 -12.25 6.65
CA GLY A 43 -0.85 -11.84 7.81
C GLY A 43 -0.21 -10.65 8.53
N GLU A 44 -1.00 -9.98 9.36
CA GLU A 44 -0.58 -8.81 10.14
C GLU A 44 0.68 -9.08 10.98
N SER A 45 0.77 -10.29 11.54
CA SER A 45 1.92 -10.73 12.31
C SER A 45 3.20 -10.80 11.48
N HIS A 46 3.12 -11.29 10.24
CA HIS A 46 4.29 -11.37 9.37
C HIS A 46 4.77 -9.97 8.96
N ILE A 47 3.85 -9.08 8.58
CA ILE A 47 4.19 -7.69 8.22
C ILE A 47 4.76 -6.95 9.44
N SER A 48 4.16 -7.13 10.61
CA SER A 48 4.66 -6.54 11.86
C SER A 48 6.08 -6.99 12.19
N GLN A 49 6.40 -8.28 11.97
CA GLN A 49 7.75 -8.81 12.16
C GLN A 49 8.74 -8.22 11.15
N LEU A 50 8.37 -8.11 9.87
CA LEU A 50 9.25 -7.55 8.84
C LEU A 50 9.58 -6.08 9.10
N VAL A 51 8.57 -5.27 9.45
CA VAL A 51 8.74 -3.85 9.81
C VAL A 51 9.59 -3.71 11.06
N GLU A 52 9.55 -4.67 11.99
CA GLU A 52 10.36 -4.64 13.22
C GLU A 52 11.81 -5.07 13.01
N ILE A 53 12.04 -6.09 12.17
CA ILE A 53 13.38 -6.65 11.92
C ILE A 53 14.18 -5.76 10.95
N PHE A 54 13.51 -5.17 9.95
CA PHE A 54 14.18 -4.36 8.94
C PHE A 54 13.32 -3.18 8.47
N PRO A 55 13.09 -2.18 9.35
CA PRO A 55 12.19 -1.05 9.06
C PRO A 55 12.62 -0.23 7.85
N GLU A 56 13.92 0.00 7.67
CA GLU A 56 14.43 0.80 6.54
C GLU A 56 14.25 0.09 5.19
N GLY A 57 14.11 -1.24 5.21
CA GLY A 57 13.89 -2.06 4.02
C GLY A 57 12.44 -2.29 3.65
N GLN A 58 11.49 -1.91 4.51
CA GLN A 58 10.07 -1.96 4.20
C GLN A 58 9.64 -0.59 3.69
N ILE A 59 9.39 -0.48 2.39
CA ILE A 59 9.02 0.76 1.71
C ILE A 59 7.62 0.58 1.13
N CYS A 60 6.80 1.62 1.17
CA CYS A 60 5.51 1.64 0.49
C CYS A 60 5.32 2.92 -0.34
N ILE A 61 4.48 2.80 -1.36
CA ILE A 61 4.05 3.89 -2.24
C ILE A 61 2.58 4.16 -1.97
N LEU A 62 2.25 5.44 -1.77
CA LEU A 62 0.88 5.89 -1.67
C LEU A 62 0.51 6.75 -2.88
N VAL A 63 -0.67 6.53 -3.42
CA VAL A 63 -1.30 7.37 -4.45
C VAL A 63 -2.51 8.02 -3.83
N ASN A 64 -2.53 9.35 -3.74
CA ASN A 64 -3.61 10.12 -3.11
C ASN A 64 -3.95 9.64 -1.69
N GLY A 65 -2.93 9.18 -0.95
CA GLY A 65 -3.08 8.69 0.43
C GLY A 65 -3.51 7.23 0.57
N ALA A 66 -3.73 6.50 -0.52
CA ALA A 66 -4.00 5.05 -0.50
C ALA A 66 -2.75 4.25 -0.86
N ILE A 67 -2.49 3.14 -0.16
CA ILE A 67 -1.37 2.23 -0.46
C ILE A 67 -1.59 1.61 -1.84
N ALA A 68 -0.60 1.76 -2.71
CA ALA A 68 -0.59 1.19 -4.05
C ALA A 68 0.38 0.01 -4.19
N GLY A 69 1.39 -0.09 -3.32
CA GLY A 69 2.37 -1.17 -3.29
C GLY A 69 3.50 -0.95 -2.31
#